data_AF-A0A101H9P8-F1
#
_entry.id   AF-A0A101H9P8-F1
#
_cell.length_a   1.000
_cell.length_b   1.000
_cell.length_c   1.000
_cell.angle_alpha   90.00
_cell.angle_beta   90.00
_cell.angle_gamma   90.00
#
_symmetry.space_group_name_H-M   'P 1'
#
loop_
_entity.id
_entity.type
_entity.pdbx_description
1 polymer ?
#
loop_
_entity_poly.entity_id
_entity_poly.type
_entity_poly.pdbx_seq_one_letter_code
_entity_poly.pdbx_strand_id
1 'polypeptide(L)'
;AANGSSLILIILLELLAAIAIGVVSGHVIVHFIKIKVENSQFLVILLGIILLNVGIANQFHLSAMLINIITGIVVTNLRNRSRTLSATIERVQLPIIVVYMTLAGARINLAVAATLALSGGVYIIGRLTGKVLGCYVLSGLSGLSKAVRKNIGLGLTPQAGITVGLSILAEQKIPEAQGIIIGIVLTGVIFFQVLGPIMVAKALKNTGEVTVNK
;
A
#
# COMPACT_ATOMS: atom_id res chain seq x y z
N ALA A 1 22.92 -2.29 23.90
CA ALA A 1 22.04 -3.19 23.13
C ALA A 1 20.60 -2.92 23.56
N ALA A 2 19.71 -2.56 22.65
CA ALA A 2 18.28 -2.41 22.98
C ALA A 2 17.71 -3.80 23.27
N ASN A 3 17.17 -4.00 24.47
CA ASN A 3 16.51 -5.27 24.82
C ASN A 3 15.32 -5.50 23.87
N GLY A 4 15.06 -6.73 23.44
CA GLY A 4 13.98 -7.03 22.48
C GLY A 4 12.60 -6.47 22.89
N SER A 5 12.34 -6.39 24.20
CA SER A 5 11.14 -5.74 24.76
C SER A 5 11.07 -4.24 24.47
N SER A 6 12.20 -3.53 24.52
CA SER A 6 12.26 -2.10 24.23
C SER A 6 11.95 -1.79 22.77
N LEU A 7 12.40 -2.63 21.83
CA LEU A 7 12.09 -2.51 20.40
C LEU A 7 10.60 -2.69 20.13
N ILE A 8 9.97 -3.69 20.74
CA ILE A 8 8.53 -3.93 20.62
C ILE A 8 7.73 -2.72 21.14
N LEU A 9 8.13 -2.18 22.29
CA LEU A 9 7.47 -1.01 22.88
C LEU A 9 7.57 0.22 21.97
N ILE A 10 8.75 0.47 21.39
CA ILE A 10 8.97 1.58 20.45
C ILE A 10 8.05 1.43 19.23
N ILE A 11 8.03 0.26 18.60
CA ILE A 11 7.17 0.00 17.42
C ILE A 11 5.68 0.20 17.77
N LEU A 12 5.25 -0.29 18.93
CA LEU A 12 3.86 -0.11 19.37
C LEU A 12 3.51 1.36 19.57
N LEU A 13 4.40 2.13 20.20
CA LEU A 13 4.22 3.57 20.41
C LEU A 13 4.17 4.33 19.08
N GLU A 14 5.06 4.02 18.13
CA GLU A 14 5.07 4.63 16.80
C GLU A 14 3.77 4.34 16.03
N LEU A 15 3.27 3.09 16.09
CA LEU A 15 2.00 2.71 15.46
C LEU A 15 0.81 3.44 16.10
N LEU A 16 0.74 3.47 17.43
CA LEU A 16 -0.34 4.16 18.15
C LEU A 16 -0.32 5.66 17.91
N ALA A 17 0.86 6.30 17.89
CA ALA A 17 1.01 7.72 17.56
C ALA A 17 0.55 8.02 16.14
N ALA A 18 0.96 7.20 15.16
CA ALA A 18 0.51 7.34 13.77
C ALA A 18 -1.01 7.19 13.62
N ILE A 19 -1.60 6.22 14.33
CA ILE A 19 -3.07 6.05 14.37
C ILE A 19 -3.74 7.28 14.97
N ALA A 20 -3.26 7.77 16.11
CA ALA A 20 -3.83 8.93 16.79
C ALA A 20 -3.83 10.17 15.87
N ILE A 21 -2.70 10.46 15.23
CA ILE A 21 -2.58 11.58 14.27
C ILE A 21 -3.55 11.38 13.11
N GLY A 22 -3.62 10.17 12.54
CA GLY A 22 -4.54 9.88 11.45
C GLY A 22 -6.01 10.09 11.84
N VAL A 23 -6.39 9.73 13.07
CA VAL A 23 -7.74 9.96 13.59
C VAL A 23 -8.06 11.45 13.71
N VAL A 24 -7.12 12.23 14.22
CA VAL A 24 -7.25 13.70 14.35
C VAL A 24 -7.38 14.33 12.96
N SER A 25 -6.47 14.03 12.04
CA SER A 25 -6.50 14.53 10.67
C SER A 25 -7.80 14.17 9.93
N GLY A 26 -8.31 12.95 10.16
CA GLY A 26 -9.61 12.53 9.63
C GLY A 26 -10.78 13.36 10.16
N HIS A 27 -10.79 13.67 11.46
CA HIS A 27 -11.81 14.54 12.07
C HIS A 27 -11.77 15.97 11.53
N VAL A 28 -10.56 16.50 11.29
CA VAL A 28 -10.38 17.82 10.68
C VAL A 28 -10.98 17.86 9.28
N ILE A 29 -10.71 16.87 8.43
CA ILE A 29 -11.34 16.78 7.10
C ILE A 29 -12.86 16.68 7.21
N VAL A 30 -13.36 15.84 8.12
CA VAL A 30 -14.81 15.68 8.34
C VAL A 30 -15.46 17.01 8.77
N HIS A 31 -14.77 17.82 9.57
CA HIS A 31 -15.23 19.16 9.91
C HIS A 31 -15.35 20.06 8.68
N PHE A 32 -14.34 20.10 7.81
CA PHE A 32 -14.39 20.86 6.56
C PHE A 32 -15.49 20.35 5.59
N ILE A 33 -15.77 19.06 5.58
CA ILE A 33 -16.91 18.51 4.81
C ILE A 33 -18.25 19.05 5.34
N LYS A 34 -18.41 19.21 6.66
CA LYS A 34 -19.66 19.68 7.28
C LYS A 34 -19.99 21.13 6.89
N ILE A 35 -18.98 21.99 6.76
CA ILE A 35 -19.18 23.41 6.40
C ILE A 35 -19.38 23.63 4.88
N LYS A 36 -19.56 22.56 4.09
CA LYS A 36 -19.88 22.58 2.65
C LYS A 36 -18.87 23.37 1.79
N VAL A 37 -17.58 23.21 2.06
CA VAL A 37 -16.50 23.77 1.21
C VAL A 37 -16.68 23.36 -0.25
N GLU A 38 -16.37 24.29 -1.17
CA GLU A 38 -16.40 24.06 -2.61
C GLU A 38 -15.40 22.96 -3.04
N ASN A 39 -15.69 22.21 -4.11
CA ASN A 39 -14.87 21.07 -4.52
C ASN A 39 -13.40 21.43 -4.84
N SER A 40 -13.15 22.61 -5.40
CA SER A 40 -11.81 23.11 -5.72
C SER A 40 -10.98 23.35 -4.44
N GLN A 41 -11.56 24.07 -3.48
CA GLN A 41 -10.98 24.34 -2.16
C GLN A 41 -10.82 23.06 -1.34
N PHE A 42 -11.75 22.12 -1.46
CA PHE A 42 -11.69 20.84 -0.76
C PHE A 42 -10.46 20.01 -1.19
N LEU A 43 -10.11 20.00 -2.48
CA LEU A 43 -8.88 19.35 -2.96
C LEU A 43 -7.62 19.95 -2.31
N VAL A 44 -7.56 21.27 -2.20
CA VAL A 44 -6.42 21.97 -1.55
C VAL A 44 -6.30 21.58 -0.09
N ILE A 45 -7.42 21.51 0.64
CA ILE A 45 -7.45 21.07 2.04
C ILE A 45 -6.95 19.62 2.18
N LEU A 46 -7.41 18.72 1.30
CA LEU A 46 -6.97 17.32 1.31
C LEU A 46 -5.47 17.20 1.08
N LEU A 47 -4.95 17.86 0.05
CA LEU A 47 -3.51 17.85 -0.24
C LEU A 47 -2.71 18.48 0.89
N GLY A 48 -3.19 19.59 1.46
CA GLY A 48 -2.58 20.23 2.62
C GLY A 48 -2.48 19.30 3.82
N ILE A 49 -3.55 18.57 4.15
CA ILE A 49 -3.56 17.60 5.25
C ILE A 49 -2.68 16.39 4.94
N ILE A 50 -2.66 15.89 3.71
CA ILE A 50 -1.77 14.79 3.31
C ILE A 50 -0.30 15.21 3.47
N LEU A 51 0.07 16.39 2.97
CA LEU A 51 1.44 16.91 3.07
C LEU A 51 1.82 17.24 4.52
N LEU A 52 0.89 17.78 5.31
CA LEU A 52 1.09 18.00 6.75
C LEU A 52 1.33 16.67 7.47
N ASN A 53 0.51 15.65 7.21
CA ASN A 53 0.69 14.31 7.76
C ASN A 53 2.07 13.72 7.39
N VAL A 54 2.53 13.93 6.15
CA VAL A 54 3.87 13.52 5.71
C VAL A 54 4.96 14.28 6.46
N GLY A 55 4.81 15.59 6.65
CA GLY A 55 5.75 16.42 7.41
C GLY A 55 5.86 15.98 8.88
N ILE A 56 4.71 15.78 9.54
CA ILE A 56 4.65 15.25 10.92
C ILE A 56 5.30 13.87 10.97
N ALA A 57 4.96 12.98 10.03
CA ALA A 57 5.55 11.64 9.99
C ALA A 57 7.07 11.69 9.88
N ASN A 58 7.62 12.53 9.01
CA ASN A 58 9.07 12.65 8.85
C ASN A 58 9.74 13.23 10.11
N GLN A 59 9.13 14.22 10.75
CA GLN A 59 9.66 14.87 11.96
C GLN A 59 9.70 13.92 13.16
N PHE A 60 8.69 13.07 13.31
CA PHE A 60 8.56 12.13 14.43
C PHE A 60 8.94 10.69 14.08
N HIS A 61 9.53 10.47 12.91
CA HIS A 61 9.90 9.15 12.38
C HIS A 61 8.74 8.13 12.32
N LEU A 62 7.52 8.61 12.08
CA LEU A 62 6.31 7.77 11.97
C LEU A 62 6.06 7.35 10.51
N SER A 63 5.16 6.39 10.32
CA SER A 63 4.72 5.97 8.98
C SER A 63 3.69 6.94 8.39
N ALA A 64 4.13 7.77 7.44
CA ALA A 64 3.26 8.68 6.70
C ALA A 64 2.11 7.95 5.99
N MET A 65 2.36 6.73 5.50
CA MET A 65 1.36 5.91 4.85
C MET A 65 0.27 5.48 5.83
N LEU A 66 0.64 5.06 7.05
CA LEU A 66 -0.31 4.65 8.07
C LEU A 66 -1.20 5.82 8.50
N ILE A 67 -0.61 6.99 8.78
CA ILE A 67 -1.37 8.20 9.17
C ILE A 67 -2.45 8.52 8.12
N ASN A 68 -2.08 8.52 6.84
CA ASN A 68 -3.00 8.87 5.75
C ASN A 68 -4.05 7.78 5.48
N ILE A 69 -3.73 6.49 5.66
CA ILE A 69 -4.72 5.41 5.59
C ILE A 69 -5.77 5.57 6.70
N ILE A 70 -5.32 5.79 7.94
CA ILE A 70 -6.24 5.98 9.08
C ILE A 70 -7.09 7.24 8.88
N THR A 71 -6.50 8.32 8.36
CA THR A 71 -7.22 9.54 7.96
C THR A 71 -8.38 9.21 7.00
N GLY A 72 -8.11 8.46 5.94
CA GLY A 72 -9.12 8.03 4.96
C GLY A 72 -10.20 7.12 5.55
N ILE A 73 -9.81 6.19 6.44
CA ILE A 73 -10.75 5.32 7.17
C ILE A 73 -11.72 6.16 8.00
N VAL A 74 -11.22 7.12 8.78
CA VAL A 74 -12.05 7.99 9.61
C VAL A 74 -13.02 8.82 8.75
N VAL A 75 -12.54 9.41 7.66
CA VAL A 75 -13.41 10.23 6.79
C VAL A 75 -14.52 9.40 6.17
N THR A 76 -14.19 8.20 5.68
CA THR A 76 -15.13 7.30 5.00
C THR A 76 -16.19 6.76 5.97
N ASN A 77 -15.83 6.50 7.23
CA ASN A 77 -16.76 5.96 8.22
C ASN A 77 -17.63 7.04 8.90
N LEU A 78 -17.12 8.26 9.07
CA LEU A 78 -17.88 9.33 9.70
C LEU A 78 -18.81 10.07 8.75
N ARG A 79 -18.57 10.01 7.42
CA ARG A 79 -19.41 10.68 6.43
C ARG A 79 -19.65 9.82 5.20
N ASN A 80 -20.92 9.71 4.82
CA ASN A 80 -21.35 9.04 3.59
C ASN A 80 -21.13 9.92 2.33
N ARG A 81 -19.94 10.54 2.20
CA ARG A 81 -19.52 11.33 1.02
C ARG A 81 -18.25 10.76 0.38
N SER A 82 -17.96 9.48 0.64
CA SER A 82 -16.80 8.75 0.14
C SER A 82 -16.66 8.87 -1.38
N ARG A 83 -17.77 8.83 -2.14
CA ARG A 83 -17.73 8.96 -3.60
C ARG A 83 -17.22 10.32 -4.07
N THR A 84 -17.64 11.43 -3.44
CA THR A 84 -17.13 12.77 -3.78
C THR A 84 -15.68 12.92 -3.36
N LEU A 85 -15.31 12.39 -2.19
CA LEU A 85 -13.92 12.39 -1.72
C LEU A 85 -13.00 11.64 -2.69
N SER A 86 -13.35 10.40 -3.04
CA SER A 86 -12.61 9.57 -3.98
C SER A 86 -12.48 10.26 -5.34
N ALA A 87 -13.59 10.77 -5.90
CA ALA A 87 -13.55 11.49 -7.18
C ALA A 87 -12.69 12.76 -7.14
N THR A 88 -12.58 13.41 -5.98
CA THR A 88 -11.74 14.60 -5.81
C THR A 88 -10.26 14.23 -5.78
N ILE A 89 -9.89 13.21 -5.00
CA ILE A 89 -8.50 12.72 -4.88
C ILE A 89 -8.02 12.12 -6.21
N GLU A 90 -8.90 11.41 -6.92
CA GLU A 90 -8.58 10.73 -8.18
C GLU A 90 -8.02 11.69 -9.25
N ARG A 91 -8.47 12.94 -9.26
CA ARG A 91 -7.98 14.00 -10.17
C ARG A 91 -6.48 14.25 -10.03
N VAL A 92 -5.91 14.09 -8.84
CA VAL A 92 -4.49 14.30 -8.57
C VAL A 92 -3.73 12.98 -8.51
N GLN A 93 -4.39 11.94 -8.01
CA GLN A 93 -3.82 10.60 -7.96
C GLN A 93 -3.44 10.08 -9.35
N LEU A 94 -4.32 10.24 -10.36
CA LEU A 94 -4.08 9.69 -11.69
C LEU A 94 -2.81 10.26 -12.36
N PRO A 95 -2.60 11.59 -12.44
CA PRO A 95 -1.35 12.16 -12.94
C PRO A 95 -0.12 11.67 -12.18
N ILE A 96 -0.19 11.59 -10.84
CA ILE A 96 0.94 11.11 -10.01
C ILE A 96 1.26 9.65 -10.35
N ILE A 97 0.25 8.78 -10.46
CA ILE A 97 0.44 7.38 -10.82
C ILE A 97 1.07 7.26 -12.19
N VAL A 98 0.61 8.03 -13.19
CA VAL A 98 1.18 7.99 -14.54
C VAL A 98 2.65 8.38 -14.52
N VAL A 99 2.99 9.53 -13.95
CA VAL A 99 4.39 9.98 -13.84
C VAL A 99 5.24 8.96 -13.08
N TYR A 100 4.75 8.47 -11.95
CA TYR A 100 5.45 7.49 -11.13
C TYR A 100 5.70 6.19 -11.88
N MET A 101 4.70 5.64 -12.57
CA MET A 101 4.82 4.39 -13.32
C MET A 101 5.72 4.55 -14.53
N THR A 102 5.67 5.70 -15.23
CA THR A 102 6.59 6.02 -16.32
C THR A 102 8.03 6.11 -15.83
N LEU A 103 8.28 6.81 -14.72
CA LEU A 103 9.63 6.91 -14.15
C LEU A 103 10.14 5.58 -13.60
N ALA A 104 9.28 4.81 -12.92
CA ALA A 104 9.63 3.47 -12.45
C ALA A 104 9.97 2.56 -13.63
N GLY A 105 9.17 2.60 -14.69
CA GLY A 105 9.43 1.87 -15.94
C GLY A 105 10.73 2.28 -16.61
N ALA A 106 11.02 3.58 -16.70
CA ALA A 106 12.24 4.11 -17.29
C ALA A 106 13.52 3.74 -16.50
N ARG A 107 13.40 3.47 -15.20
CA ARG A 107 14.51 3.01 -14.35
C ARG A 107 14.76 1.51 -14.45
N ILE A 108 13.91 0.74 -15.14
CA ILE A 108 14.11 -0.70 -15.31
C ILE A 108 15.32 -0.93 -16.21
N ASN A 109 16.38 -1.49 -15.62
CA ASN A 109 17.52 -1.99 -16.37
C ASN A 109 17.32 -3.49 -16.63
N LEU A 110 16.95 -3.84 -17.85
CA LEU A 110 16.70 -5.23 -18.26
C LEU A 110 17.95 -6.13 -18.15
N ALA A 111 19.15 -5.57 -18.31
CA ALA A 111 20.39 -6.33 -18.12
C ALA A 111 20.55 -6.74 -16.65
N VAL A 112 20.32 -5.81 -15.72
CA VAL A 112 20.34 -6.10 -14.27
C VAL A 112 19.24 -7.10 -13.89
N ALA A 113 18.04 -6.95 -14.46
CA ALA A 113 16.94 -7.88 -14.24
C ALA A 113 17.28 -9.30 -14.75
N ALA A 114 17.97 -9.42 -15.89
CA ALA A 114 18.43 -10.70 -16.42
C ALA A 114 19.52 -11.33 -15.54
N THR A 115 20.51 -10.54 -15.08
CA THR A 115 21.56 -11.02 -14.17
C THR A 115 20.97 -11.49 -12.83
N LEU A 116 19.94 -10.80 -12.33
CA LEU A 116 19.28 -11.12 -11.07
C LEU A 116 18.05 -12.02 -11.24
N ALA A 117 17.84 -12.63 -12.41
CA ALA A 117 16.63 -13.42 -12.70
C ALA A 117 16.43 -14.57 -11.72
N LEU A 118 17.52 -15.24 -11.31
CA LEU A 118 17.45 -16.32 -10.33
C LEU A 118 17.01 -15.81 -8.95
N SER A 119 17.64 -14.76 -8.43
CA SER A 119 17.30 -14.16 -7.14
C SER A 119 15.89 -13.54 -7.16
N GLY A 120 15.51 -12.92 -8.28
CA GLY A 120 14.15 -12.45 -8.54
C GLY A 120 13.13 -13.59 -8.54
N GLY A 121 13.46 -14.72 -9.15
CA GLY A 121 12.63 -15.93 -9.14
C GLY A 121 12.42 -16.48 -7.72
N VAL A 122 13.49 -16.58 -6.93
CA VAL A 122 13.40 -16.99 -5.52
C VAL A 122 12.52 -16.03 -4.72
N TYR A 123 12.68 -14.72 -4.91
CA TYR A 123 11.84 -13.70 -4.30
C TYR A 123 10.36 -13.85 -4.68
N ILE A 124 10.07 -14.03 -5.97
CA ILE A 124 8.70 -14.20 -6.48
C ILE A 124 8.05 -15.43 -5.87
N ILE A 125 8.75 -16.58 -5.90
CA ILE A 125 8.24 -17.83 -5.35
C ILE A 125 8.02 -17.70 -3.84
N GLY A 126 9.02 -17.22 -3.10
CA GLY A 126 8.93 -17.04 -1.66
C GLY A 126 7.80 -16.09 -1.25
N ARG A 127 7.63 -14.98 -1.97
CA ARG A 127 6.53 -14.04 -1.74
C ARG A 127 5.17 -14.68 -2.04
N LEU A 128 5.05 -15.39 -3.15
CA LEU A 128 3.81 -16.02 -3.56
C LEU A 128 3.40 -17.12 -2.58
N THR A 129 4.29 -18.06 -2.30
CA THR A 129 4.01 -19.18 -1.38
C THR A 129 3.80 -18.67 0.04
N GLY A 130 4.62 -17.73 0.51
CA GLY A 130 4.48 -17.11 1.83
C GLY A 130 3.12 -16.42 2.01
N LYS A 131 2.68 -15.63 1.02
CA LYS A 131 1.35 -14.99 1.08
C LYS A 131 0.22 -16.01 1.00
N VAL A 132 0.27 -16.95 0.07
CA VAL A 132 -0.81 -17.93 -0.12
C VAL A 132 -0.95 -18.84 1.09
N LEU A 133 0.16 -19.45 1.54
CA LEU A 133 0.16 -20.35 2.68
C LEU A 133 -0.14 -19.60 3.99
N GLY A 134 0.52 -18.45 4.23
CA GLY A 134 0.30 -17.66 5.43
C GLY A 134 -1.16 -17.21 5.56
N CYS A 135 -1.75 -16.71 4.47
CA CYS A 135 -3.16 -16.34 4.48
C CYS A 135 -4.07 -17.56 4.64
N TYR A 136 -3.77 -18.69 3.99
CA TYR A 136 -4.58 -19.92 4.10
C TYR A 136 -4.59 -20.50 5.53
N VAL A 137 -3.43 -20.48 6.21
CA VAL A 137 -3.30 -20.94 7.59
C VAL A 137 -4.06 -20.00 8.52
N LEU A 138 -3.79 -18.69 8.45
CA LEU A 138 -4.36 -17.70 9.38
C LEU A 138 -5.86 -17.45 9.17
N SER A 139 -6.35 -17.50 7.92
CA SER A 139 -7.79 -17.33 7.63
C SER A 139 -8.66 -18.45 8.21
N GLY A 140 -8.06 -19.59 8.60
CA GLY A 140 -8.77 -20.63 9.34
C GLY A 140 -9.28 -20.18 10.71
N LEU A 141 -8.67 -19.14 11.28
CA LEU A 141 -9.06 -18.56 12.57
C LEU A 141 -10.13 -17.46 12.43
N SER A 142 -10.45 -17.03 11.20
CA SER A 142 -11.25 -15.81 10.94
C SER A 142 -12.71 -16.07 10.56
N GLY A 143 -13.21 -17.30 10.70
CA GLY A 143 -14.61 -17.65 10.36
C GLY A 143 -14.98 -17.50 8.87
N LEU A 144 -13.99 -17.32 7.99
CA LEU A 144 -14.21 -17.10 6.56
C LEU A 144 -14.69 -18.38 5.86
N SER A 145 -15.47 -18.22 4.79
CA SER A 145 -15.90 -19.36 3.95
C SER A 145 -14.69 -20.09 3.36
N LYS A 146 -14.82 -21.39 3.11
CA LYS A 146 -13.74 -22.20 2.51
C LYS A 146 -13.26 -21.64 1.17
N ALA A 147 -14.19 -21.07 0.37
CA ALA A 147 -13.86 -20.45 -0.90
C ALA A 147 -12.98 -19.21 -0.72
N VAL A 148 -13.33 -18.31 0.21
CA VAL A 148 -12.54 -17.10 0.49
C VAL A 148 -11.18 -17.48 1.09
N ARG A 149 -11.16 -18.40 2.06
CA ARG A 149 -9.92 -18.90 2.69
C ARG A 149 -8.90 -19.43 1.67
N LYS A 150 -9.35 -20.17 0.66
CA LYS A 150 -8.45 -20.72 -0.38
C LYS A 150 -7.94 -19.64 -1.36
N ASN A 151 -8.66 -18.53 -1.53
CA ASN A 151 -8.40 -17.55 -2.59
C ASN A 151 -7.88 -16.19 -2.10
N ILE A 152 -8.04 -15.85 -0.81
CA ILE A 152 -7.64 -14.55 -0.26
C ILE A 152 -6.15 -14.26 -0.45
N GLY A 153 -5.29 -15.28 -0.32
CA GLY A 153 -3.86 -15.13 -0.58
C GLY A 153 -3.53 -14.79 -2.03
N LEU A 154 -4.32 -15.32 -2.99
CA LEU A 154 -4.20 -14.99 -4.41
C LEU A 154 -4.68 -13.57 -4.71
N GLY A 155 -5.69 -13.08 -3.99
CA GLY A 155 -6.18 -11.70 -4.11
C GLY A 155 -5.20 -10.65 -3.58
N LEU A 156 -4.26 -11.05 -2.73
CA LEU A 156 -3.26 -10.17 -2.11
C LEU A 156 -1.89 -10.20 -2.83
N THR A 157 -1.78 -10.86 -3.99
CA THR A 157 -0.56 -10.90 -4.78
C THR A 157 -0.20 -9.61 -5.51
N PRO A 158 -1.14 -8.71 -5.90
CA PRO A 158 -0.76 -7.48 -6.56
C PRO A 158 0.26 -6.68 -5.75
N GLN A 159 1.26 -6.19 -6.46
CA GLN A 159 2.32 -5.35 -5.93
C GLN A 159 2.37 -4.08 -6.76
N ALA A 160 2.55 -2.94 -6.11
CA ALA A 160 2.45 -1.64 -6.75
C ALA A 160 3.57 -0.70 -6.26
N GLY A 161 3.39 0.59 -6.50
CA GLY A 161 4.42 1.60 -6.32
C GLY A 161 5.00 1.70 -4.90
N ILE A 162 4.19 1.44 -3.86
CA ILE A 162 4.67 1.47 -2.47
C ILE A 162 5.89 0.56 -2.26
N THR A 163 5.91 -0.63 -2.89
CA THR A 163 7.04 -1.55 -2.71
C THR A 163 8.32 -1.05 -3.37
N VAL A 164 8.20 -0.36 -4.52
CA VAL A 164 9.34 0.28 -5.19
C VAL A 164 9.88 1.45 -4.35
N GLY A 165 9.01 2.25 -3.74
CA GLY A 165 9.43 3.31 -2.81
C GLY A 165 10.19 2.76 -1.61
N LEU A 166 9.70 1.66 -1.01
CA LEU A 166 10.37 1.00 0.12
C LEU A 166 11.71 0.36 -0.27
N SER A 167 11.86 -0.18 -1.49
CA SER A 167 13.15 -0.72 -1.94
C SER A 167 14.20 0.38 -2.10
N ILE A 168 13.82 1.56 -2.57
CA ILE A 168 14.75 2.71 -2.68
C ILE A 168 15.23 3.14 -1.28
N LEU A 169 14.30 3.24 -0.32
CA LEU A 169 14.65 3.56 1.07
C LEU A 169 15.54 2.48 1.71
N ALA A 170 15.31 1.21 1.39
CA ALA A 170 16.13 0.11 1.87
C ALA A 170 17.57 0.18 1.34
N GLU A 171 17.77 0.47 0.05
CA GLU A 171 19.11 0.64 -0.52
C GLU A 171 19.85 1.85 0.06
N GLN A 172 19.15 2.95 0.32
CA GLN A 172 19.76 4.12 0.99
C GLN A 172 20.30 3.77 2.37
N LYS A 173 19.68 2.81 3.07
CA LYS A 173 20.13 2.32 4.38
C LYS A 173 21.17 1.20 4.29
N ILE A 174 21.25 0.50 3.16
CA ILE A 174 22.19 -0.60 2.92
C ILE A 174 22.95 -0.34 1.60
N PRO A 175 23.92 0.59 1.60
CA PRO A 175 24.61 1.00 0.36
C PRO A 175 25.33 -0.16 -0.35
N GLU A 176 25.80 -1.16 0.42
CA GLU A 176 26.45 -2.37 -0.10
C GLU A 176 25.54 -3.22 -0.99
N ALA A 177 24.22 -3.08 -0.84
CA ALA A 177 23.22 -3.82 -1.61
C ALA A 177 22.57 -2.98 -2.73
N GLN A 178 23.18 -1.84 -3.07
CA GLN A 178 22.69 -0.93 -4.10
C GLN A 178 22.54 -1.63 -5.46
N GLY A 179 21.41 -1.41 -6.13
CA GLY A 179 21.05 -2.09 -7.38
C GLY A 179 20.55 -3.53 -7.21
N ILE A 180 20.97 -4.25 -6.16
CA ILE A 180 20.54 -5.63 -5.90
C ILE A 180 19.11 -5.66 -5.36
N ILE A 181 18.82 -4.86 -4.32
CA ILE A 181 17.49 -4.84 -3.69
C ILE A 181 16.45 -4.34 -4.69
N ILE A 182 16.72 -3.20 -5.33
CA ILE A 182 15.85 -2.62 -6.37
C ILE A 182 15.73 -3.60 -7.54
N GLY A 183 16.80 -4.23 -8.00
CA GLY A 183 16.76 -5.17 -9.12
C GLY A 183 15.87 -6.39 -8.85
N ILE A 184 16.01 -7.01 -7.68
CA ILE A 184 15.17 -8.14 -7.25
C ILE A 184 13.71 -7.71 -7.09
N VAL A 185 13.47 -6.59 -6.39
CA VAL A 185 12.12 -6.10 -6.11
C VAL A 185 11.42 -5.69 -7.40
N LEU A 186 12.09 -4.96 -8.30
CA LEU A 186 11.51 -4.53 -9.59
C LEU A 186 11.15 -5.73 -10.47
N THR A 187 12.00 -6.76 -10.53
CA THR A 187 11.68 -8.01 -11.23
C THR A 187 10.38 -8.62 -10.71
N GLY A 188 10.20 -8.66 -9.39
CA GLY A 188 8.96 -9.09 -8.76
C GLY A 188 7.76 -8.18 -9.04
N VAL A 189 7.94 -6.85 -8.98
CA VAL A 189 6.88 -5.87 -9.30
C VAL A 189 6.37 -6.10 -10.71
N ILE A 190 7.26 -6.19 -11.71
CA ILE A 190 6.89 -6.41 -13.12
C ILE A 190 6.07 -7.69 -13.25
N PHE A 191 6.55 -8.78 -12.64
CA PHE A 191 5.85 -10.07 -12.65
C PHE A 191 4.44 -9.97 -12.03
N PHE A 192 4.33 -9.40 -10.83
CA PHE A 192 3.04 -9.27 -10.14
C PHE A 192 2.13 -8.18 -10.70
N GLN A 193 2.65 -7.25 -11.49
CA GLN A 193 1.83 -6.25 -12.16
C GLN A 193 1.12 -6.84 -13.38
N VAL A 194 1.74 -7.81 -14.05
CA VAL A 194 1.13 -8.58 -15.14
C VAL A 194 0.20 -9.68 -14.60
N LEU A 195 0.69 -10.51 -13.69
CA LEU A 195 -0.08 -11.66 -13.20
C LEU A 195 -1.04 -11.31 -12.07
N GLY A 196 -0.77 -10.27 -11.28
CA GLY A 196 -1.61 -9.88 -10.13
C GLY A 196 -3.08 -9.68 -10.50
N PRO A 197 -3.42 -8.88 -11.54
CA PRO A 197 -4.81 -8.71 -11.98
C PRO A 197 -5.49 -10.03 -12.36
N ILE A 198 -4.76 -10.94 -13.04
CA ILE A 198 -5.27 -12.27 -13.43
C ILE A 198 -5.57 -13.11 -12.18
N MET A 199 -4.66 -13.09 -11.21
CA MET A 199 -4.81 -13.83 -9.94
C MET A 199 -5.97 -13.29 -9.09
N VAL A 200 -6.13 -11.97 -9.02
CA VAL A 200 -7.27 -11.33 -8.35
C VAL A 200 -8.57 -11.69 -9.05
N ALA A 201 -8.65 -11.58 -10.37
CA ALA A 201 -9.85 -11.93 -11.12
C ALA A 201 -10.26 -13.39 -10.90
N LYS A 202 -9.28 -14.31 -10.88
CA LYS A 202 -9.51 -15.72 -10.55
C LYS A 202 -9.98 -15.90 -9.10
N ALA A 203 -9.39 -15.19 -8.15
CA ALA A 203 -9.78 -15.24 -6.74
C ALA A 203 -11.22 -14.77 -6.53
N LEU A 204 -11.62 -13.66 -7.16
CA LEU A 204 -12.99 -13.14 -7.11
C LEU A 204 -13.98 -14.07 -7.81
N LYS A 205 -13.60 -14.65 -8.97
CA LYS A 205 -14.46 -15.63 -9.66
C LYS A 205 -14.69 -16.89 -8.82
N ASN A 206 -13.64 -17.41 -8.18
CA ASN A 206 -13.72 -18.61 -7.34
C ASN A 206 -14.54 -18.40 -6.05
N THR A 207 -14.70 -17.15 -5.62
CA THR A 207 -15.51 -16.78 -4.44
C THR A 207 -16.94 -16.41 -4.80
N GLY A 208 -17.27 -16.33 -6.10
CA GLY A 208 -18.60 -15.95 -6.57
C GLY A 208 -18.87 -14.44 -6.54
N GLU A 209 -17.85 -13.61 -6.28
CA GLU A 209 -17.99 -12.14 -6.21
C GLU A 209 -18.01 -11.48 -7.59
N VAL A 210 -17.63 -12.21 -8.65
CA VAL A 210 -17.77 -11.73 -10.04
C VAL A 210 -19.11 -12.21 -10.60
N THR A 211 -20.12 -11.36 -10.55
CA THR A 211 -21.32 -11.50 -11.38
C THR A 211 -21.00 -10.95 -12.77
N VAL A 212 -20.73 -11.84 -13.72
CA VAL A 212 -20.79 -11.44 -15.14
C VAL A 212 -22.26 -11.17 -15.43
N ASN A 213 -22.67 -9.90 -15.42
CA ASN A 213 -23.93 -9.52 -16.04
C ASN A 213 -23.83 -9.94 -17.51
N LYS A 214 -24.59 -10.97 -17.87
CA LYS A 214 -24.81 -11.38 -19.25
C LYS A 214 -25.77 -10.40 -19.91
#